data_AF-A0A443RZ54-F1
#
_entry.id   AF-A0A443RZ54-F1
#
_cell.length_a   1.000
_cell.length_b   1.000
_cell.length_c   1.000
_cell.angle_alpha   90.00
_cell.angle_beta   90.00
_cell.angle_gamma   90.00
#
_symmetry.space_group_name_H-M   'P 1'
#
loop_
_entity.id
_entity.type
_entity.pdbx_description
1 polymer ?
#
loop_
_entity_poly.entity_id
_entity_poly.type
_entity_poly.pdbx_seq_one_letter_code
_entity_poly.pdbx_strand_id
1 'polypeptide(L)'
;MCQSASRILFIDPYDSGMLENNIRSIRLKQIQISYNAQTGEINMIFSFNEIRKLIHGDKFSTLEGQKATVINLTPREDMPFVMDTSIPSIDVLMNVSATKRHTYGMFASSLLRAAKCAKPEKFDLTLLMGDQSIGHHANGKIAQMLKDAEFMCKKRLFDGRTGLPMGFADIFLCAFIKYNQEPVKVIYFAPDGDYVARTYHADQNTKGRNRNGGTRRPQTDSFVDEQQGNSLEYGRQCQLCSESRLVHDIYTAIVSQSAASCFKTLGLHGIKTQYRNSTISHILNDIFLYT
;
A
#
# COMPACT_ATOMS: atom_id res chain seq x y z
N MET A 1 13.10 29.59 -10.00
CA MET A 1 12.25 29.62 -8.79
C MET A 1 12.58 28.34 -8.01
N CYS A 2 13.50 28.44 -7.05
CA CYS A 2 14.04 27.30 -6.31
C CYS A 2 13.01 26.85 -5.26
N GLN A 3 12.24 25.80 -5.57
CA GLN A 3 11.50 25.10 -4.54
C GLN A 3 12.50 24.24 -3.77
N SER A 4 12.96 24.79 -2.66
CA SER A 4 13.49 24.04 -1.53
C SER A 4 12.46 22.96 -1.19
N ALA A 5 12.71 21.75 -1.66
CA ALA A 5 12.06 20.56 -1.15
C ALA A 5 12.58 20.39 0.27
N SER A 6 11.79 20.85 1.23
CA SER A 6 11.91 20.54 2.64
C SER A 6 12.16 19.04 2.79
N ARG A 7 13.41 18.69 3.08
CA ARG A 7 13.85 17.35 3.42
C ARG A 7 13.20 16.96 4.74
N ILE A 8 12.03 16.35 4.68
CA ILE A 8 11.57 15.46 5.75
C ILE A 8 12.34 14.16 5.53
N LEU A 9 13.53 14.13 6.13
CA LEU A 9 14.38 12.96 6.24
C LEU A 9 13.64 11.93 7.11
N PHE A 10 12.86 11.05 6.48
CA PHE A 10 12.45 9.80 7.11
C PHE A 10 13.68 8.90 7.19
N ILE A 11 14.53 9.11 8.20
CA ILE A 11 15.71 8.27 8.49
C ILE A 11 15.26 6.86 8.90
N ASP A 12 14.00 6.70 9.29
CA ASP A 12 13.37 5.42 9.50
C ASP A 12 12.16 5.29 8.54
N PRO A 13 12.08 4.26 7.66
CA PRO A 13 10.87 3.99 6.87
C PRO A 13 9.60 3.80 7.74
N TYR A 14 9.77 3.71 9.06
CA TYR A 14 8.73 3.59 10.06
C TYR A 14 8.35 4.91 10.76
N ASP A 15 9.08 6.00 10.57
CA ASP A 15 8.85 7.28 11.23
C ASP A 15 7.85 8.16 10.46
N SER A 16 6.68 7.62 10.15
CA SER A 16 5.63 8.33 9.40
C SER A 16 4.89 9.40 10.24
N GLY A 17 5.50 9.92 11.31
CA GLY A 17 4.83 10.80 12.30
C GLY A 17 3.75 10.08 13.13
N MET A 18 3.69 8.75 13.04
CA MET A 18 2.61 7.94 13.63
C MET A 18 2.78 7.71 15.13
N LEU A 19 4.02 7.79 15.61
CA LEU A 19 4.34 7.74 17.04
C LEU A 19 3.91 9.05 17.72
N GLU A 20 4.19 10.19 17.10
CA GLU A 20 3.85 11.53 17.62
C GLU A 20 2.33 11.73 17.78
N ASN A 21 1.54 11.18 16.85
CA ASN A 21 0.09 11.28 16.87
C ASN A 21 -0.62 10.22 17.76
N ASN A 22 0.11 9.44 18.57
CA ASN A 22 -0.43 8.32 19.36
C ASN A 22 -1.25 7.31 18.51
N ILE A 23 -0.89 7.17 17.23
CA ILE A 23 -1.48 6.22 16.30
C ILE A 23 -0.77 4.87 16.42
N ARG A 24 0.52 4.90 16.72
CA ARG A 24 1.39 3.77 17.01
C ARG A 24 2.01 3.97 18.38
N SER A 25 2.09 2.92 19.19
CA SER A 25 2.87 2.94 20.44
C SER A 25 3.70 1.68 20.54
N ILE A 26 5.02 1.83 20.67
CA ILE A 26 5.95 0.73 20.83
C ILE A 26 6.44 0.74 22.29
N ARG A 27 6.37 -0.40 22.96
CA ARG A 27 6.84 -0.57 24.34
C ARG A 27 7.77 -1.76 24.39
N LEU A 28 8.87 -1.64 25.12
CA LEU A 28 9.70 -2.79 25.44
C LEU A 28 8.86 -3.77 26.28
N LYS A 29 8.72 -5.01 25.80
CA LYS A 29 7.97 -6.08 26.46
C LYS A 29 8.88 -6.88 27.39
N GLN A 30 10.05 -7.27 26.90
CA GLN A 30 10.95 -8.16 27.62
C GLN A 30 12.39 -8.00 27.11
N ILE A 31 13.36 -8.15 28.00
CA ILE A 31 14.77 -8.35 27.66
C ILE A 31 15.13 -9.77 28.13
N GLN A 32 15.65 -10.59 27.23
CA GLN A 32 16.18 -11.90 27.56
C GLN A 32 17.68 -11.89 27.33
N ILE A 33 18.44 -12.27 28.34
CA ILE A 33 19.90 -12.37 28.28
C ILE A 33 20.26 -13.85 28.41
N SER A 34 21.01 -14.39 27.46
CA SER A 34 21.55 -15.74 27.51
C SER A 34 23.06 -15.71 27.30
N TYR A 35 23.79 -16.41 28.15
CA TYR A 35 25.23 -16.60 28.00
C TYR A 35 25.50 -17.96 27.38
N ASN A 36 26.24 -17.97 26.27
CA ASN A 36 26.72 -19.19 25.65
C ASN A 36 28.12 -19.52 26.20
N ALA A 37 28.19 -20.48 27.12
CA ALA A 37 29.45 -20.87 27.75
C ALA A 37 30.46 -21.51 26.79
N GLN A 38 30.03 -22.03 25.63
CA GLN A 38 30.93 -22.65 24.66
C GLN A 38 31.61 -21.63 23.74
N THR A 39 30.88 -20.57 23.35
CA THR A 39 31.42 -19.50 22.50
C THR A 39 31.93 -18.30 23.30
N GLY A 40 31.59 -18.21 24.59
CA GLY A 40 31.89 -17.04 25.43
C GLY A 40 31.02 -15.83 25.11
N GLU A 41 29.97 -15.98 24.30
CA GLU A 41 29.13 -14.88 23.81
C GLU A 41 27.94 -14.64 24.74
N ILE A 42 27.58 -13.36 24.92
CA ILE A 42 26.35 -12.94 25.59
C ILE A 42 25.36 -12.53 24.50
N ASN A 43 24.22 -13.21 24.43
CA ASN A 43 23.12 -12.88 23.55
C ASN A 43 22.05 -12.11 24.33
N MET A 44 21.68 -10.94 23.83
CA MET A 44 20.59 -10.13 24.37
C MET A 44 19.49 -9.99 23.33
N ILE A 45 18.29 -10.47 23.68
CA ILE A 45 17.10 -10.40 22.84
C ILE A 45 16.14 -9.38 23.46
N PHE A 46 15.86 -8.32 22.72
CA PHE A 46 14.87 -7.31 23.08
C PHE A 46 13.55 -7.62 22.36
N SER A 47 12.50 -7.88 23.13
CA SER A 47 11.15 -8.08 22.60
C SER A 47 10.34 -6.81 22.80
N PHE A 48 9.70 -6.32 21.74
CA PHE A 48 8.85 -5.13 21.77
C PHE A 48 7.39 -5.52 21.55
N ASN A 49 6.48 -4.80 22.20
CA ASN A 49 5.05 -4.83 21.93
C ASN A 49 4.66 -3.56 21.20
N GLU A 50 3.84 -3.70 20.16
CA GLU A 50 3.33 -2.59 19.39
C GLU A 50 1.80 -2.59 19.42
N ILE A 51 1.22 -1.47 19.88
CA ILE A 51 -0.22 -1.21 19.74
C ILE A 51 -0.39 -0.21 18.61
N ARG A 52 -1.30 -0.52 17.69
CA ARG A 52 -1.52 0.29 16.49
C ARG A 52 -3.00 0.48 16.22
N LYS A 53 -3.39 1.73 16.05
CA LYS A 53 -4.75 2.13 15.65
C LYS A 53 -4.97 1.89 14.16
N LEU A 54 -6.25 1.91 13.76
CA LEU A 54 -6.65 1.91 12.36
C LEU A 54 -6.14 3.18 11.66
N ILE A 55 -5.60 3.03 10.45
CA ILE A 55 -5.09 4.16 9.67
C ILE A 55 -5.48 4.06 8.21
N HIS A 56 -5.34 5.19 7.51
CA HIS A 56 -5.49 5.27 6.06
C HIS A 56 -4.49 4.33 5.38
N GLY A 57 -4.95 3.58 4.39
CA GLY A 57 -4.15 2.57 3.69
C GLY A 57 -4.15 1.18 4.31
N ASP A 58 -4.71 0.97 5.50
CA ASP A 58 -4.92 -0.37 6.04
C ASP A 58 -5.87 -1.18 5.14
N LYS A 59 -5.58 -2.47 4.98
CA LYS A 59 -6.36 -3.36 4.13
C LYS A 59 -7.23 -4.31 4.95
N PHE A 60 -8.48 -4.46 4.50
CA PHE A 60 -9.46 -5.38 5.07
C PHE A 60 -10.01 -6.30 3.99
N SER A 61 -10.56 -7.43 4.41
CA SER A 61 -11.40 -8.28 3.57
C SER A 61 -12.65 -8.70 4.31
N THR A 62 -13.75 -8.87 3.59
CA THR A 62 -14.82 -9.74 4.07
C THR A 62 -14.38 -11.21 4.06
N LEU A 63 -15.11 -12.08 4.75
CA LEU A 63 -14.85 -13.53 4.74
C LEU A 63 -14.95 -14.13 3.33
N GLU A 64 -15.78 -13.53 2.48
CA GLU A 64 -16.04 -13.92 1.10
C GLU A 64 -15.02 -13.35 0.11
N GLY A 65 -13.93 -12.75 0.61
CA GLY A 65 -12.79 -12.33 -0.20
C GLY A 65 -12.92 -10.94 -0.83
N GLN A 66 -13.87 -10.11 -0.38
CA GLN A 66 -13.98 -8.73 -0.85
C GLN A 66 -12.96 -7.84 -0.14
N LYS A 67 -11.83 -7.60 -0.82
CA LYS A 67 -10.73 -6.78 -0.31
C LYS A 67 -10.99 -5.30 -0.53
N ALA A 68 -10.76 -4.50 0.51
CA ALA A 68 -10.87 -3.05 0.49
C ALA A 68 -9.68 -2.41 1.22
N THR A 69 -9.39 -1.16 0.87
CA THR A 69 -8.40 -0.33 1.57
C THR A 69 -9.14 0.82 2.25
N VAL A 70 -8.75 1.15 3.47
CA VAL A 70 -9.32 2.29 4.20
C VAL A 70 -8.88 3.58 3.53
N ILE A 71 -9.83 4.33 2.97
CA ILE A 71 -9.57 5.59 2.26
C ILE A 71 -9.85 6.82 3.12
N ASN A 72 -10.73 6.71 4.12
CA ASN A 72 -11.12 7.81 4.98
C ASN A 72 -11.48 7.28 6.38
N LEU A 73 -11.17 8.07 7.41
CA LEU A 73 -11.59 7.84 8.78
C LEU A 73 -12.43 9.02 9.24
N THR A 74 -13.73 8.78 9.36
CA THR A 74 -14.69 9.79 9.76
C THR A 74 -15.01 9.64 11.25
N PRO A 75 -15.06 10.73 12.03
CA PRO A 75 -15.59 10.69 13.39
C PRO A 75 -17.01 10.13 13.42
N ARG A 76 -17.42 9.52 14.53
CA ARG A 76 -18.72 8.84 14.63
C ARG A 76 -19.89 9.80 14.44
N GLU A 77 -19.74 11.02 14.95
CA GLU A 77 -20.70 12.12 14.86
C GLU A 77 -20.94 12.57 13.41
N ASP A 78 -19.94 12.45 12.56
CA ASP A 78 -19.98 12.85 11.14
C ASP A 78 -20.46 11.72 10.22
N MET A 79 -20.53 10.49 10.72
CA MET A 79 -20.95 9.33 9.93
C MET A 79 -22.44 9.41 9.59
N PRO A 80 -22.85 8.97 8.39
CA PRO A 80 -24.25 8.87 8.05
C PRO A 80 -24.98 7.96 9.04
N PHE A 81 -26.23 8.27 9.33
CA PHE A 81 -27.06 7.51 10.26
C PHE A 81 -28.47 7.29 9.70
N VAL A 82 -29.18 6.35 10.33
CA VAL A 82 -30.59 6.08 10.07
C VAL A 82 -31.38 6.44 11.32
N MET A 83 -32.57 7.02 11.15
CA MET A 83 -33.47 7.38 12.28
C MET A 83 -34.13 6.16 12.95
N ASP A 84 -34.07 5.00 12.31
CA ASP A 84 -34.61 3.75 12.80
C ASP A 84 -33.73 3.21 13.93
N THR A 85 -34.21 3.33 15.17
CA THR A 85 -33.48 2.94 16.39
C THR A 85 -33.21 1.45 16.50
N SER A 86 -33.88 0.61 15.68
CA SER A 86 -33.58 -0.82 15.63
C SER A 86 -32.29 -1.14 14.88
N ILE A 87 -31.74 -0.17 14.15
CA ILE A 87 -30.52 -0.32 13.36
C ILE A 87 -29.34 0.21 14.17
N PRO A 88 -28.25 -0.57 14.34
CA PRO A 88 -27.06 -0.10 15.02
C PRO A 88 -26.35 1.01 14.22
N SER A 89 -25.39 1.69 14.86
CA SER A 89 -24.58 2.71 14.20
C SER A 89 -23.84 2.13 12.98
N ILE A 90 -23.72 2.95 11.94
CA ILE A 90 -23.01 2.59 10.72
C ILE A 90 -21.50 2.76 10.94
N ASP A 91 -20.77 1.65 10.93
CA ASP A 91 -19.31 1.66 11.14
C ASP A 91 -18.51 1.83 9.84
N VAL A 92 -19.03 1.32 8.73
CA VAL A 92 -18.32 1.28 7.43
C VAL A 92 -19.27 1.64 6.29
N LEU A 93 -18.83 2.55 5.43
CA LEU A 93 -19.47 2.85 4.15
C LEU A 93 -18.72 2.15 3.02
N MET A 94 -19.42 1.30 2.26
CA MET A 94 -18.87 0.60 1.11
C MET A 94 -19.53 1.06 -0.18
N ASN A 95 -18.71 1.22 -1.23
CA ASN A 95 -19.23 1.48 -2.57
C ASN A 95 -19.81 0.19 -3.18
N VAL A 96 -21.05 0.27 -3.69
CA VAL A 96 -21.80 -0.81 -4.33
C VAL A 96 -21.15 -1.30 -5.63
N SER A 97 -20.20 -0.55 -6.22
CA SER A 97 -19.44 -0.98 -7.41
C SER A 97 -18.65 -2.29 -7.22
N ALA A 98 -18.49 -2.78 -5.98
CA ALA A 98 -17.90 -4.09 -5.66
C ALA A 98 -18.74 -5.30 -6.12
N THR A 99 -19.98 -5.08 -6.58
CA THR A 99 -20.95 -6.10 -7.02
C THR A 99 -20.55 -6.92 -8.25
N LYS A 100 -19.54 -6.48 -9.04
CA LYS A 100 -19.07 -7.19 -10.25
C LYS A 100 -18.58 -8.62 -10.02
N ARG A 101 -18.31 -9.03 -8.78
CA ARG A 101 -17.68 -10.31 -8.43
C ARG A 101 -18.67 -11.44 -8.09
N HIS A 102 -19.97 -11.24 -8.31
CA HIS A 102 -21.02 -12.24 -8.05
C HIS A 102 -21.01 -12.84 -6.62
N THR A 103 -20.56 -12.07 -5.62
CA THR A 103 -20.58 -12.48 -4.21
C THR A 103 -21.95 -12.28 -3.58
N TYR A 104 -22.99 -12.89 -4.17
CA TYR A 104 -24.38 -12.76 -3.70
C TYR A 104 -24.60 -13.37 -2.31
N GLY A 105 -23.89 -14.46 -1.99
CA GLY A 105 -23.93 -15.07 -0.66
C GLY A 105 -23.52 -14.12 0.45
N MET A 106 -22.58 -13.21 0.19
CA MET A 106 -22.18 -12.16 1.12
C MET A 106 -23.36 -11.22 1.41
N PHE A 107 -24.00 -10.70 0.37
CA PHE A 107 -25.11 -9.75 0.53
C PHE A 107 -26.33 -10.40 1.19
N ALA A 108 -26.71 -11.60 0.75
CA ALA A 108 -27.84 -12.32 1.32
C ALA A 108 -27.61 -12.66 2.81
N SER A 109 -26.44 -13.22 3.15
CA SER A 109 -26.12 -13.55 4.54
C SER A 109 -25.98 -12.30 5.42
N SER A 110 -25.36 -11.24 4.91
CA SER A 110 -25.16 -10.00 5.67
C SER A 110 -26.46 -9.23 5.89
N LEU A 111 -27.42 -9.31 4.95
CA LEU A 111 -28.76 -8.75 5.11
C LEU A 111 -29.53 -9.49 6.21
N LEU A 112 -29.52 -10.82 6.18
CA LEU A 112 -30.17 -11.64 7.20
C LEU A 112 -29.56 -11.45 8.59
N ARG A 113 -28.23 -11.31 8.67
CA ARG A 113 -27.53 -10.97 9.92
C ARG A 113 -27.94 -9.59 10.45
N ALA A 114 -28.01 -8.59 9.58
CA ALA A 114 -28.46 -7.25 9.98
C ALA A 114 -29.93 -7.28 10.47
N ALA A 115 -30.79 -8.01 9.76
CA ALA A 115 -32.20 -8.16 10.14
C ALA A 115 -32.37 -8.93 11.46
N LYS A 116 -31.55 -9.95 11.72
CA LYS A 116 -31.48 -10.65 13.01
C LYS A 116 -31.09 -9.71 14.14
N CYS A 117 -30.12 -8.81 13.93
CA CYS A 117 -29.75 -7.83 14.96
C CYS A 117 -30.88 -6.85 15.26
N ALA A 118 -31.61 -6.41 14.23
CA ALA A 118 -32.75 -5.50 14.41
C ALA A 118 -33.99 -6.20 15.03
N LYS A 119 -34.22 -7.48 14.67
CA LYS A 119 -35.37 -8.29 15.14
C LYS A 119 -34.92 -9.72 15.50
N PRO A 120 -34.33 -9.92 16.69
CA PRO A 120 -33.73 -11.20 17.06
C PRO A 120 -34.70 -12.38 17.03
N GLU A 121 -35.96 -12.18 17.42
CA GLU A 121 -36.93 -13.28 17.52
C GLU A 121 -37.48 -13.73 16.16
N LYS A 122 -37.41 -12.87 15.12
CA LYS A 122 -38.02 -13.15 13.80
C LYS A 122 -37.13 -14.01 12.91
N PHE A 123 -35.81 -13.93 13.07
CA PHE A 123 -34.85 -14.59 12.18
C PHE A 123 -34.14 -15.73 12.89
N ASP A 124 -34.15 -16.93 12.32
CA ASP A 124 -33.31 -18.04 12.77
C ASP A 124 -32.18 -18.26 11.77
N LEU A 125 -30.95 -17.96 12.19
CA LEU A 125 -29.76 -18.08 11.35
C LEU A 125 -29.11 -19.46 11.40
N THR A 126 -29.62 -20.40 12.23
CA THR A 126 -29.09 -21.77 12.29
C THR A 126 -29.22 -22.49 10.94
N LEU A 127 -30.25 -22.14 10.15
CA LEU A 127 -30.47 -22.62 8.78
C LEU A 127 -29.34 -22.22 7.80
N LEU A 128 -28.53 -21.23 8.14
CA LEU A 128 -27.38 -20.79 7.35
C LEU A 128 -26.06 -21.44 7.79
N MET A 129 -26.10 -22.32 8.80
CA MET A 129 -24.91 -22.99 9.34
C MET A 129 -24.73 -24.38 8.73
N GLY A 130 -23.50 -24.71 8.34
CA GLY A 130 -23.12 -26.05 7.83
C GLY A 130 -23.71 -26.40 6.46
N ASP A 131 -23.56 -27.67 6.07
CA ASP A 131 -23.90 -28.16 4.73
C ASP A 131 -25.42 -28.21 4.45
N GLN A 132 -26.26 -28.09 5.49
CA GLN A 132 -27.72 -28.01 5.34
C GLN A 132 -28.17 -26.75 4.59
N SER A 133 -27.33 -25.70 4.58
CA SER A 133 -27.57 -24.45 3.85
C SER A 133 -27.32 -24.57 2.33
N ILE A 134 -26.62 -25.63 1.89
CA ILE A 134 -26.13 -25.81 0.52
C ILE A 134 -27.12 -26.62 -0.35
N GLY A 135 -28.08 -27.32 0.27
CA GLY A 135 -29.07 -28.13 -0.43
C GLY A 135 -30.25 -27.31 -0.98
N HIS A 136 -30.75 -27.69 -2.17
CA HIS A 136 -31.96 -27.16 -2.82
C HIS A 136 -33.23 -27.12 -1.94
N HIS A 137 -33.22 -27.78 -0.77
CA HIS A 137 -34.36 -27.90 0.15
C HIS A 137 -34.61 -26.67 1.04
N ALA A 138 -33.64 -25.75 1.21
CA ALA A 138 -33.79 -24.56 2.06
C ALA A 138 -34.11 -23.25 1.31
N ASN A 139 -34.04 -23.27 -0.03
CA ASN A 139 -34.17 -22.06 -0.86
C ASN A 139 -35.47 -21.29 -0.63
N GLY A 140 -36.61 -21.99 -0.46
CA GLY A 140 -37.90 -21.35 -0.18
C GLY A 140 -37.92 -20.62 1.17
N LYS A 141 -37.33 -21.22 2.21
CA LYS A 141 -37.25 -20.61 3.54
C LYS A 141 -36.30 -19.41 3.55
N ILE A 142 -35.13 -19.53 2.92
CA ILE A 142 -34.17 -18.43 2.79
C ILE A 142 -34.78 -17.29 1.98
N ALA A 143 -35.48 -17.58 0.87
CA ALA A 143 -36.17 -16.57 0.08
C ALA A 143 -37.24 -15.84 0.90
N GLN A 144 -38.00 -16.57 1.73
CA GLN A 144 -38.97 -15.96 2.64
C GLN A 144 -38.29 -15.09 3.69
N MET A 145 -37.20 -15.56 4.32
CA MET A 145 -36.40 -14.75 5.25
C MET A 145 -35.84 -13.49 4.58
N LEU A 146 -35.39 -13.55 3.33
CA LEU A 146 -34.89 -12.39 2.60
C LEU A 146 -36.01 -11.38 2.31
N LYS A 147 -37.21 -11.83 1.94
CA LYS A 147 -38.39 -10.96 1.83
C LYS A 147 -38.73 -10.32 3.17
N ASP A 148 -38.71 -11.11 4.24
CA ASP A 148 -38.96 -10.63 5.59
C ASP A 148 -37.91 -9.64 6.09
N ALA A 149 -36.70 -9.67 5.52
CA ALA A 149 -35.58 -8.77 5.78
C ALA A 149 -35.55 -7.53 4.85
N GLU A 150 -36.46 -7.42 3.87
CA GLU A 150 -36.52 -6.30 2.92
C GLU A 150 -36.66 -4.95 3.63
N PHE A 151 -37.21 -4.94 4.85
CA PHE A 151 -37.26 -3.73 5.66
C PHE A 151 -35.90 -3.13 5.95
N MET A 152 -34.77 -3.85 5.81
CA MET A 152 -33.39 -3.35 5.95
C MET A 152 -32.84 -2.70 4.67
N CYS A 153 -33.52 -2.89 3.54
CA CYS A 153 -33.18 -2.29 2.26
C CYS A 153 -33.77 -0.88 2.15
N LYS A 154 -33.17 -0.04 1.29
CA LYS A 154 -33.60 1.34 1.00
C LYS A 154 -33.90 2.16 2.26
N LYS A 155 -33.02 2.10 3.25
CA LYS A 155 -33.10 2.94 4.45
C LYS A 155 -32.70 4.36 4.10
N ARG A 156 -33.52 5.32 4.51
CA ARG A 156 -33.22 6.73 4.35
C ARG A 156 -32.03 7.09 5.25
N LEU A 157 -30.95 7.55 4.64
CA LEU A 157 -29.76 8.01 5.32
C LEU A 157 -29.84 9.53 5.55
N PHE A 158 -29.32 9.94 6.69
CA PHE A 158 -29.13 11.32 7.08
C PHE A 158 -27.64 11.57 7.25
N ASP A 159 -27.19 12.74 6.84
CA ASP A 159 -25.81 13.19 7.01
C ASP A 159 -25.54 13.52 8.47
N GLY A 160 -24.51 12.92 9.07
CA GLY A 160 -24.11 13.19 10.46
C GLY A 160 -23.72 14.65 10.67
N ARG A 161 -23.17 15.30 9.63
CA ARG A 161 -22.69 16.69 9.71
C ARG A 161 -23.80 17.72 9.66
N THR A 162 -24.78 17.50 8.78
CA THR A 162 -25.83 18.48 8.49
C THR A 162 -27.20 18.08 9.01
N GLY A 163 -27.40 16.80 9.35
CA GLY A 163 -28.71 16.22 9.68
C GLY A 163 -29.65 16.10 8.48
N LEU A 164 -29.22 16.50 7.28
CA LEU A 164 -30.07 16.50 6.09
C LEU A 164 -30.15 15.10 5.45
N PRO A 165 -31.26 14.78 4.79
CA PRO A 165 -31.40 13.51 4.08
C PRO A 165 -30.46 13.46 2.86
N MET A 166 -29.63 12.41 2.77
CA MET A 166 -28.63 12.27 1.68
C MET A 166 -29.03 11.25 0.60
N GLY A 167 -29.99 10.38 0.89
CA GLY A 167 -30.42 9.34 -0.04
C GLY A 167 -30.86 8.07 0.68
N PHE A 168 -30.74 6.94 -0.02
CA PHE A 168 -31.12 5.62 0.48
C PHE A 168 -29.96 4.64 0.36
N ALA A 169 -29.83 3.76 1.35
CA ALA A 169 -28.87 2.66 1.31
C ALA A 169 -29.46 1.37 1.88
N ASP A 170 -28.93 0.25 1.43
CA ASP A 170 -29.21 -1.05 2.02
C ASP A 170 -28.26 -1.30 3.20
N ILE A 171 -28.80 -1.79 4.31
CA ILE A 171 -28.02 -2.00 5.53
C ILE A 171 -27.62 -3.48 5.63
N PHE A 172 -26.31 -3.71 5.72
CA PHE A 172 -25.72 -5.04 5.82
C PHE A 172 -24.83 -5.16 7.05
N LEU A 173 -24.78 -6.35 7.64
CA LEU A 173 -23.84 -6.69 8.69
C LEU A 173 -22.76 -7.65 8.16
N CYS A 174 -21.64 -7.07 7.74
CA CYS A 174 -20.50 -7.80 7.18
C CYS A 174 -19.39 -7.97 8.21
N ALA A 175 -18.81 -9.17 8.28
CA ALA A 175 -17.60 -9.41 9.07
C ALA A 175 -16.35 -9.03 8.27
N PHE A 176 -15.46 -8.23 8.87
CA PHE A 176 -14.19 -7.85 8.26
C PHE A 176 -13.00 -8.42 9.01
N ILE A 177 -12.00 -8.85 8.25
CA ILE A 177 -10.68 -9.27 8.74
C ILE A 177 -9.65 -8.26 8.25
N LYS A 178 -8.78 -7.80 9.17
CA LYS A 178 -7.63 -6.96 8.84
C LYS A 178 -6.49 -7.80 8.25
N TYR A 179 -5.93 -7.38 7.12
CA TYR A 179 -4.73 -7.99 6.56
C TYR A 179 -3.46 -7.52 7.26
N ASN A 180 -2.41 -8.36 7.23
CA ASN A 180 -1.04 -7.99 7.59
C ASN A 180 -0.36 -7.07 6.53
N GLN A 181 -1.09 -6.68 5.49
CA GLN A 181 -0.62 -5.74 4.47
C GLN A 181 -0.87 -4.32 4.97
N GLU A 182 0.17 -3.75 5.55
CA GLU A 182 0.09 -2.46 6.22
C GLU A 182 0.76 -1.39 5.37
N PRO A 183 0.17 -0.18 5.28
CA PRO A 183 0.76 0.90 4.49
C PRO A 183 2.12 1.31 5.05
N VAL A 184 2.32 1.32 6.37
CA VAL A 184 3.64 1.59 6.99
C VAL A 184 4.68 0.54 6.57
N LYS A 185 4.25 -0.71 6.35
CA LYS A 185 5.11 -1.77 5.81
C LYS A 185 5.21 -1.74 4.30
N VAL A 186 4.66 -0.79 3.57
CA VAL A 186 4.72 -0.74 2.10
C VAL A 186 5.25 0.60 1.60
N ILE A 187 4.93 1.71 2.28
CA ILE A 187 5.49 3.02 2.02
C ILE A 187 7.00 2.93 2.15
N TYR A 188 7.67 3.54 1.18
CA TYR A 188 9.10 3.56 1.14
C TYR A 188 9.57 4.74 0.31
N PHE A 189 10.64 5.35 0.80
CA PHE A 189 11.39 6.35 0.10
C PHE A 189 12.86 5.95 0.22
N ALA A 190 13.56 5.88 -0.90
CA ALA A 190 15.00 5.75 -0.85
C ALA A 190 15.60 7.16 -0.69
N PRO A 191 16.34 7.43 0.40
CA PRO A 191 17.10 8.67 0.49
C PRO A 191 18.15 8.72 -0.62
N ASP A 192 18.63 9.91 -0.96
CA ASP A 192 19.76 10.07 -1.89
C ASP A 192 21.11 10.08 -1.11
N GLY A 193 22.21 9.83 -1.81
CA GLY A 193 23.58 9.91 -1.25
C GLY A 193 24.24 8.56 -0.88
N ASP A 194 25.29 8.62 -0.05
CA ASP A 194 26.15 7.48 0.31
C ASP A 194 25.46 6.41 1.18
N TYR A 195 24.27 6.71 1.71
CA TYR A 195 23.49 5.78 2.53
C TYR A 195 22.70 4.75 1.71
N VAL A 196 22.67 4.89 0.39
CA VAL A 196 21.97 3.98 -0.53
C VAL A 196 22.87 2.80 -0.88
N ALA A 197 22.38 1.59 -0.65
CA ALA A 197 23.16 0.41 -1.01
C ALA A 197 23.15 0.20 -2.53
N ARG A 198 24.31 0.40 -3.15
CA ARG A 198 24.49 0.29 -4.61
C ARG A 198 24.91 -1.10 -5.07
N THR A 199 24.60 -1.45 -6.31
CA THR A 199 25.04 -2.70 -6.92
C THR A 199 26.53 -2.66 -7.24
N TYR A 200 27.26 -3.76 -7.04
CA TYR A 200 28.71 -3.78 -7.27
C TYR A 200 29.10 -3.58 -8.74
N HIS A 201 28.26 -4.05 -9.68
CA HIS A 201 28.60 -4.05 -11.10
C HIS A 201 28.34 -2.71 -11.81
N ALA A 202 27.36 -1.95 -11.34
CA ALA A 202 26.85 -0.78 -12.06
C ALA A 202 26.66 0.45 -11.15
N ASP A 203 26.96 0.32 -9.86
CA ASP A 203 26.72 1.35 -8.85
C ASP A 203 25.27 1.85 -8.79
N GLN A 204 24.33 1.00 -9.24
CA GLN A 204 22.91 1.33 -9.32
C GLN A 204 22.26 1.26 -7.94
N ASN A 205 21.34 2.18 -7.69
CA ASN A 205 20.53 2.22 -6.47
C ASN A 205 19.48 1.10 -6.35
N THR A 206 19.43 0.11 -7.24
CA THR A 206 18.35 -0.90 -7.32
C THR A 206 18.58 -2.09 -6.37
N LYS A 207 18.24 -1.94 -5.09
CA LYS A 207 18.21 -3.07 -4.11
C LYS A 207 16.85 -3.21 -3.45
N GLY A 208 16.65 -4.35 -2.78
CA GLY A 208 15.46 -4.57 -1.97
C GLY A 208 15.34 -3.52 -0.87
N ARG A 209 14.10 -3.19 -0.51
CA ARG A 209 13.78 -2.15 0.47
C ARG A 209 14.54 -2.26 1.79
N ASN A 210 14.70 -3.47 2.32
CA ASN A 210 15.40 -3.72 3.58
C ASN A 210 16.91 -3.39 3.53
N ARG A 211 17.44 -3.08 2.34
CA ARG A 211 18.83 -2.64 2.13
C ARG A 211 18.90 -1.19 1.70
N ASN A 212 17.86 -0.38 1.93
CA ASN A 212 17.77 1.01 1.50
C ASN A 212 18.00 1.19 -0.01
N GLY A 213 17.51 0.26 -0.84
CA GLY A 213 17.58 0.38 -2.30
C GLY A 213 16.39 1.14 -2.88
N GLY A 214 16.61 1.90 -3.95
CA GLY A 214 15.59 2.61 -4.73
C GLY A 214 14.67 1.69 -5.54
N THR A 215 13.54 2.26 -5.96
CA THR A 215 12.57 1.58 -6.82
C THR A 215 13.20 1.26 -8.16
N ARG A 216 13.05 0.01 -8.61
CA ARG A 216 13.52 -0.39 -9.94
C ARG A 216 12.68 0.30 -11.02
N ARG A 217 13.37 0.96 -11.95
CA ARG A 217 12.78 1.45 -13.19
C ARG A 217 12.90 0.38 -14.29
N PRO A 218 11.80 -0.26 -14.74
CA PRO A 218 11.82 -1.20 -15.85
C PRO A 218 11.95 -0.49 -17.21
N GLN A 219 12.31 -1.26 -18.24
CA GLN A 219 12.38 -0.78 -19.62
C GLN A 219 11.04 -0.21 -20.14
N THR A 220 9.91 -0.72 -19.64
CA THR A 220 8.57 -0.20 -19.99
C THR A 220 8.42 1.26 -19.64
N ASP A 221 8.98 1.70 -18.52
CA ASP A 221 8.87 3.09 -18.06
C ASP A 221 9.78 4.02 -18.88
N SER A 222 10.83 3.48 -19.51
CA SER A 222 11.67 4.24 -20.45
C SER A 222 10.90 4.56 -21.73
N PHE A 223 10.14 3.61 -22.26
CA PHE A 223 9.33 3.83 -23.47
C PHE A 223 8.24 4.88 -23.25
N VAL A 224 7.67 4.95 -22.04
CA VAL A 224 6.70 5.98 -21.68
C VAL A 224 7.33 7.38 -21.75
N ASP A 225 8.53 7.57 -21.21
CA ASP A 225 9.22 8.87 -21.27
C ASP A 225 9.56 9.27 -22.71
N GLU A 226 10.05 8.32 -23.51
CA GLU A 226 10.37 8.56 -24.92
C GLU A 226 9.13 8.98 -25.72
N GLN A 227 8.00 8.29 -25.51
CA GLN A 227 6.72 8.65 -26.16
C GLN A 227 6.19 10.01 -25.70
N GLN A 228 6.44 10.39 -24.45
CA GLN A 228 6.06 11.69 -23.91
C GLN A 228 7.03 12.81 -24.31
N GLY A 229 8.14 12.50 -24.97
CA GLY A 229 9.18 13.48 -25.31
C GLY A 229 9.99 13.96 -24.09
N ASN A 230 9.96 13.23 -22.98
CA ASN A 230 10.63 13.56 -21.72
C ASN A 230 12.10 13.12 -21.71
N SER A 231 12.85 13.43 -22.78
CA SER A 231 14.24 12.98 -22.97
C SER A 231 15.20 13.47 -21.88
N LEU A 232 14.97 14.68 -21.35
CA LEU A 232 15.80 15.26 -20.28
C LEU A 232 15.56 14.57 -18.93
N GLU A 233 14.31 14.29 -18.59
CA GLU A 233 13.95 13.54 -17.37
C GLU A 233 14.41 12.09 -17.45
N TYR A 234 14.31 11.49 -18.63
CA TYR A 234 14.88 10.17 -18.90
C TYR A 234 16.39 10.14 -18.64
N GLY A 235 17.13 11.10 -19.22
CA GLY A 235 18.57 11.26 -19.00
C GLY A 235 18.93 11.48 -17.53
N ARG A 236 18.21 12.39 -16.85
CA ARG A 236 18.37 12.66 -15.41
C ARG A 236 18.17 11.41 -14.57
N GLN A 237 17.10 10.66 -14.83
CA GLN A 237 16.78 9.47 -14.05
C GLN A 237 17.85 8.37 -14.22
N CYS A 238 18.31 8.15 -15.45
CA CYS A 238 19.29 7.11 -15.77
C CYS A 238 20.73 7.47 -15.34
N GLN A 239 21.12 8.73 -15.42
CA GLN A 239 22.50 9.16 -15.16
C GLN A 239 22.68 9.74 -13.76
N LEU A 240 21.78 10.61 -13.30
CA LEU A 240 21.95 11.31 -12.04
C LEU A 240 21.30 10.54 -10.89
N CYS A 241 20.08 10.06 -11.07
CA CYS A 241 19.31 9.43 -9.99
C CYS A 241 19.68 7.95 -9.77
N SER A 242 19.91 7.16 -10.82
CA SER A 242 20.30 5.75 -10.66
C SER A 242 21.80 5.51 -10.55
N GLU A 243 22.64 6.29 -11.27
CA GLU A 243 24.08 6.05 -11.44
C GLU A 243 24.90 7.31 -11.11
N SER A 244 24.75 7.86 -9.91
CA SER A 244 25.31 9.16 -9.53
C SER A 244 26.84 9.32 -9.66
N ARG A 245 27.61 8.25 -9.82
CA ARG A 245 29.05 8.31 -10.06
C ARG A 245 29.31 8.26 -11.56
N LEU A 246 29.40 9.45 -12.17
CA LEU A 246 30.00 9.56 -13.49
C LEU A 246 31.48 9.23 -13.37
N VAL A 247 31.95 8.27 -14.16
CA VAL A 247 33.35 7.84 -14.14
C VAL A 247 34.06 8.40 -15.36
N HIS A 248 35.16 9.10 -15.11
CA HIS A 248 36.14 9.42 -16.13
C HIS A 248 36.96 8.17 -16.44
N ASP A 249 36.81 7.61 -17.64
CA ASP A 249 37.72 6.62 -18.20
C ASP A 249 38.43 7.24 -19.42
N ILE A 250 39.71 6.89 -19.60
CA ILE A 250 40.59 7.38 -20.66
C ILE A 250 40.07 7.06 -22.07
N TYR A 251 39.09 6.15 -22.18
CA TYR A 251 38.51 5.71 -23.44
C TYR A 251 37.13 6.32 -23.77
N THR A 252 36.40 6.91 -22.81
CA THR A 252 34.93 7.06 -22.94
C THR A 252 34.36 8.46 -22.76
N ALA A 253 35.14 9.45 -22.30
CA ALA A 253 34.59 10.69 -21.74
C ALA A 253 33.67 10.42 -20.53
N ILE A 254 32.94 11.45 -20.05
CA ILE A 254 32.01 11.36 -18.90
C ILE A 254 30.86 10.43 -19.27
N VAL A 255 30.88 9.19 -18.78
CA VAL A 255 29.84 8.18 -19.02
C VAL A 255 29.32 7.61 -17.71
N SER A 256 28.15 6.98 -17.78
CA SER A 256 27.56 6.28 -16.66
C SER A 256 28.37 5.02 -16.32
N GLN A 257 28.32 4.59 -15.06
CA GLN A 257 29.09 3.43 -14.59
C GLN A 257 28.68 2.13 -15.31
N SER A 258 27.39 1.97 -15.64
CA SER A 258 26.94 0.83 -16.44
C SER A 258 27.57 0.81 -17.83
N ALA A 259 27.62 1.97 -18.51
CA ALA A 259 28.25 2.07 -19.82
C ALA A 259 29.74 1.73 -19.74
N ALA A 260 30.45 2.28 -18.75
CA ALA A 260 31.86 1.96 -18.49
C ALA A 260 32.09 0.46 -18.24
N SER A 261 31.23 -0.19 -17.44
CA SER A 261 31.29 -1.64 -17.22
C SER A 261 31.10 -2.41 -18.53
N CYS A 262 30.12 -2.03 -19.35
CA CYS A 262 29.88 -2.67 -20.64
C CYS A 262 31.09 -2.56 -21.58
N PHE A 263 31.70 -1.37 -21.69
CA PHE A 263 32.90 -1.17 -22.52
C PHE A 263 34.08 -2.01 -22.03
N LYS A 264 34.29 -2.09 -20.72
CA LYS A 264 35.34 -2.95 -20.13
C LYS A 264 35.09 -4.42 -20.44
N THR A 265 33.86 -4.90 -20.30
CA THR A 265 33.48 -6.27 -20.65
C THR A 265 33.71 -6.57 -22.13
N LEU A 266 33.33 -5.65 -23.04
CA LEU A 266 33.59 -5.80 -24.48
C LEU A 266 35.09 -5.85 -24.77
N GLY A 267 35.89 -5.02 -24.09
CA GLY A 267 37.35 -5.03 -24.19
C GLY A 267 37.97 -6.36 -23.74
N LEU A 268 37.47 -6.98 -22.67
CA LEU A 268 37.89 -8.32 -22.23
C LEU A 268 37.63 -9.39 -23.30
N HIS A 269 36.62 -9.20 -24.14
CA HIS A 269 36.30 -10.07 -25.28
C HIS A 269 37.03 -9.67 -26.58
N GLY A 270 37.99 -8.75 -26.51
CA GLY A 270 38.76 -8.30 -27.68
C GLY A 270 37.98 -7.39 -28.64
N ILE A 271 36.79 -6.94 -28.27
CA ILE A 271 35.97 -6.03 -29.08
C ILE A 271 36.45 -4.60 -28.82
N LYS A 272 37.04 -3.97 -29.85
CA LYS A 272 37.47 -2.56 -29.77
C LYS A 272 36.25 -1.64 -29.89
N THR A 273 35.98 -0.89 -28.83
CA THR A 273 34.96 0.17 -28.82
C THR A 273 35.65 1.53 -28.92
N GLN A 274 35.21 2.38 -29.85
CA GLN A 274 35.73 3.75 -30.01
C GLN A 274 34.59 4.74 -29.90
N TYR A 275 34.68 5.69 -28.96
CA TYR A 275 33.77 6.83 -28.92
C TYR A 275 34.16 7.80 -30.04
N ARG A 276 33.28 7.99 -31.03
CA ARG A 276 33.45 9.04 -32.04
C ARG A 276 32.58 10.22 -31.64
N ASN A 277 33.24 11.33 -31.30
CA ASN A 277 32.59 12.61 -31.01
C ASN A 277 31.78 13.07 -32.23
N SER A 278 30.50 12.73 -32.28
CA SER A 278 29.54 13.36 -33.17
C SER A 278 28.55 14.14 -32.30
N THR A 279 28.82 15.44 -32.13
CA THR A 279 27.81 16.47 -31.83
C THR A 279 26.82 16.17 -30.68
N ILE A 280 27.32 15.90 -29.47
CA ILE A 280 26.53 15.95 -28.23
C ILE A 280 27.30 16.73 -27.14
N SER A 281 27.93 17.84 -27.52
CA SER A 281 28.53 18.77 -26.56
C SER A 281 27.54 19.81 -26.01
N HIS A 282 26.35 19.94 -26.60
CA HIS A 282 25.35 20.92 -26.18
C HIS A 282 24.47 20.45 -25.02
N ILE A 283 24.14 19.15 -24.93
CA ILE A 283 23.14 18.67 -23.94
C ILE A 283 23.73 18.57 -22.52
N LEU A 284 25.02 18.24 -22.38
CA LEU A 284 25.65 18.14 -21.06
C LEU A 284 25.95 19.52 -20.44
N ASN A 285 26.28 20.54 -21.25
CA ASN A 285 26.49 21.90 -20.74
C ASN A 285 25.19 22.52 -20.21
N ASP A 286 24.04 22.23 -20.83
CA ASP A 286 22.75 22.77 -20.38
C ASP A 286 22.23 22.09 -19.10
N ILE A 287 22.64 20.84 -18.81
CA ILE A 287 22.26 20.14 -17.57
C ILE A 287 23.09 20.60 -16.36
N PHE A 288 24.37 20.94 -16.56
CA PHE A 288 25.25 21.42 -15.49
C PHE A 288 25.14 22.93 -15.21
N LEU A 289 24.38 23.68 -16.01
CA LEU A 289 24.15 25.12 -15.77
C LEU A 289 22.99 25.42 -14.80
N TYR A 290 22.29 24.41 -14.29
CA TYR A 290 21.14 24.56 -13.38
C TYR A 290 21.27 23.84 -12.02
N THR A 291 22.49 23.49 -11.60
CA THR A 291 22.82 23.21 -10.19
C THR A 291 23.46 24.42 -9.55
#